data_AF-A0A2V9DMQ0-F1
#
_entry.id   AF-A0A2V9DMQ0-F1
#
_cell.length_a   1.000
_cell.length_b   1.000
_cell.length_c   1.000
_cell.angle_alpha   90.00
_cell.angle_beta   90.00
_cell.angle_gamma   90.00
#
_symmetry.space_group_name_H-M   'P 1'
#
loop_
_entity.id
_entity.type
_entity.pdbx_description
1 polymer ?
#
loop_
_entity_poly.entity_id
_entity_poly.type
_entity_poly.pdbx_seq_one_letter_code
_entity_poly.pdbx_strand_id
1 'polypeptide(L)'
;MKVARLICLGLLATASGVGHAGQATSRTTGKERFEVSGIKAVRPTLVNTIAALKKGEVTKARAAFEDYDSAWNGIEVYINTRDKNMYDQLEHHWQAKIEEGLKSSRPDTAALLSDAQTMLAKYDEAIAMVAKAPPLNPLYDDVARLRIVRANLREVSPALKAGNMAKARRSFAAFEAKLPSVDGLIKARSQETYDNIEKGLPQLKSALMPDKPDVDQAVGLVNGVMDKYNMVVTEVTKDARSR
;
A
#
# COMPACT_ATOMS: atom_id res chain seq x y z
N MET A 1 61.39 -9.46 -16.24
CA MET A 1 61.46 -10.19 -14.96
C MET A 1 60.13 -10.90 -14.73
N LYS A 2 60.21 -12.24 -14.67
CA LYS A 2 59.25 -13.28 -14.19
C LYS A 2 57.76 -13.18 -14.55
N VAL A 3 57.43 -13.97 -15.57
CA VAL A 3 56.13 -14.58 -15.88
C VAL A 3 55.99 -15.90 -15.08
N ALA A 4 54.80 -16.18 -14.54
CA ALA A 4 54.35 -17.52 -14.10
C ALA A 4 52.81 -17.56 -14.29
N ARG A 5 52.23 -18.34 -15.22
CA ARG A 5 51.88 -19.78 -15.18
C ARG A 5 51.09 -20.18 -13.92
N LEU A 6 50.08 -21.05 -13.92
CA LEU A 6 49.14 -21.69 -14.86
C LEU A 6 48.32 -22.68 -13.97
N ILE A 7 47.05 -22.96 -14.32
CA ILE A 7 46.23 -24.15 -13.95
C ILE A 7 45.66 -24.27 -12.52
N CYS A 8 44.32 -24.36 -12.42
CA CYS A 8 43.62 -25.57 -11.94
C CYS A 8 42.11 -25.56 -12.28
N LEU A 9 41.68 -26.59 -13.01
CA LEU A 9 40.30 -27.04 -13.16
C LEU A 9 39.81 -27.68 -11.85
N GLY A 10 38.54 -27.50 -11.54
CA GLY A 10 37.82 -28.30 -10.54
C GLY A 10 36.32 -28.05 -10.62
N LEU A 11 35.61 -28.89 -11.38
CA LEU A 11 34.15 -28.99 -11.34
C LEU A 11 33.71 -29.49 -9.95
N LEU A 12 32.78 -28.78 -9.31
CA LEU A 12 31.86 -29.38 -8.35
C LEU A 12 30.43 -28.96 -8.72
N ALA A 13 29.63 -29.96 -9.07
CA ALA A 13 28.20 -29.83 -9.28
C ALA A 13 27.51 -29.58 -7.93
N THR A 14 26.94 -28.39 -7.75
CA THR A 14 26.03 -28.10 -6.64
C THR A 14 24.61 -28.43 -7.09
N ALA A 15 24.05 -29.50 -6.53
CA ALA A 15 22.62 -29.75 -6.60
C ALA A 15 21.90 -28.68 -5.77
N SER A 16 21.37 -27.65 -6.44
CA SER A 16 20.46 -26.69 -5.82
C SER A 16 19.11 -27.37 -5.58
N GLY A 17 19.01 -28.05 -4.45
CA GLY A 17 17.71 -28.39 -3.88
C GLY A 17 16.97 -27.08 -3.60
N VAL A 18 15.97 -26.78 -4.42
CA VAL A 18 14.99 -25.71 -4.15
C VAL A 18 14.13 -26.18 -2.98
N GLY A 19 14.70 -26.13 -1.79
CA GLY A 19 13.96 -26.23 -0.55
C GLY A 19 13.06 -25.01 -0.48
N HIS A 20 11.79 -25.19 -0.84
CA HIS A 20 10.75 -24.29 -0.36
C HIS A 20 10.82 -24.35 1.15
N ALA A 21 11.48 -23.35 1.75
CA ALA A 21 11.43 -23.12 3.18
C ALA A 21 9.97 -22.82 3.51
N GLY A 22 9.23 -23.89 3.83
CA GLY A 22 7.99 -23.78 4.54
C GLY A 22 8.32 -23.06 5.84
N GLN A 23 8.07 -21.75 5.85
CA GLN A 23 7.95 -20.99 7.08
C GLN A 23 6.79 -21.60 7.83
N ALA A 24 7.09 -22.64 8.61
CA ALA A 24 6.24 -23.11 9.68
C ALA A 24 5.92 -21.86 10.50
N THR A 25 4.65 -21.49 10.48
CA THR A 25 4.09 -20.40 11.27
C THR A 25 4.29 -20.73 12.74
N SER A 26 5.46 -20.42 13.27
CA SER A 26 5.69 -20.36 14.71
C SER A 26 4.71 -19.36 15.26
N ARG A 27 3.62 -19.86 15.85
CA ARG A 27 2.72 -19.09 16.72
C ARG A 27 3.59 -18.51 17.83
N THR A 28 4.13 -17.32 17.61
CA THR A 28 4.76 -16.55 18.66
C THR A 28 3.62 -16.14 19.58
N THR A 29 3.44 -16.92 20.65
CA THR A 29 2.48 -16.65 21.72
C THR A 29 2.78 -15.26 22.27
N GLY A 30 1.99 -14.26 21.87
CA GLY A 30 2.07 -12.89 22.38
C GLY A 30 2.17 -11.76 21.34
N LYS A 31 2.51 -12.03 20.07
CA LYS A 31 2.54 -10.97 19.05
C LYS A 31 1.18 -10.83 18.36
N GLU A 32 0.63 -9.62 18.34
CA GLU A 32 -0.60 -9.32 17.60
C GLU A 32 -0.43 -9.65 16.11
N ARG A 33 -1.47 -10.24 15.49
CA ARG A 33 -1.45 -10.59 14.06
C ARG A 33 -1.23 -9.35 13.21
N PHE A 34 -0.50 -9.49 12.11
CA PHE A 34 -0.23 -8.38 11.19
C PHE A 34 -1.53 -7.77 10.65
N GLU A 35 -2.48 -8.60 10.25
CA GLU A 35 -3.85 -8.18 9.91
C GLU A 35 -4.49 -7.25 10.96
N VAL A 36 -4.48 -7.64 12.24
CA VAL A 36 -5.14 -6.86 13.31
C VAL A 36 -4.41 -5.55 13.56
N SER A 37 -3.07 -5.59 13.65
CA SER A 37 -2.27 -4.39 13.86
C SER A 37 -2.32 -3.43 12.67
N GLY A 38 -2.37 -3.96 11.44
CA GLY A 38 -2.52 -3.17 10.20
C GLY A 38 -3.83 -2.39 10.16
N ILE A 39 -4.96 -3.01 10.47
CA ILE A 39 -6.26 -2.31 10.52
C ILE A 39 -6.26 -1.27 11.65
N LYS A 40 -5.77 -1.61 12.84
CA LYS A 40 -5.65 -0.66 13.96
C LYS A 40 -4.80 0.56 13.61
N ALA A 41 -3.76 0.41 12.79
CA ALA A 41 -2.87 1.49 12.39
C ALA A 41 -3.54 2.56 11.51
N VAL A 42 -4.66 2.23 10.84
CA VAL A 42 -5.42 3.20 10.05
C VAL A 42 -6.34 4.05 10.94
N ARG A 43 -6.89 3.47 12.01
CA ARG A 43 -7.87 4.14 12.90
C ARG A 43 -7.51 5.59 13.32
N PRO A 44 -6.25 5.94 13.64
CA PRO A 44 -5.90 7.30 14.02
C PRO A 44 -6.19 8.36 12.94
N THR A 45 -6.20 8.00 11.65
CA THR A 45 -6.50 8.97 10.57
C THR A 45 -7.96 9.43 10.63
N LEU A 46 -8.92 8.52 10.87
CA LEU A 46 -10.33 8.88 11.12
C LEU A 46 -10.50 9.75 12.38
N VAL A 47 -9.76 9.44 13.45
CA VAL A 47 -9.76 10.27 14.67
C VAL A 47 -9.27 11.68 14.37
N ASN A 48 -8.22 11.82 13.55
CA ASN A 48 -7.70 13.11 13.12
C ASN A 48 -8.70 13.87 12.24
N THR A 49 -9.40 13.19 11.32
CA THR A 49 -10.49 13.78 10.52
C THR A 49 -11.59 14.33 11.43
N ILE A 50 -12.06 13.55 12.40
CA ILE A 50 -13.06 13.98 13.39
C ILE A 50 -12.57 15.19 14.19
N ALA A 51 -11.32 15.16 14.66
CA ALA A 51 -10.74 16.25 15.45
C ALA A 51 -10.66 17.56 14.65
N ALA A 52 -10.34 17.49 13.36
CA ALA A 52 -10.32 18.65 12.46
C ALA A 52 -11.75 19.15 12.16
N LEU A 53 -12.71 18.26 11.88
CA LEU A 53 -14.11 18.61 11.65
C LEU A 53 -14.74 19.32 12.86
N LYS A 54 -14.46 18.85 14.09
CA LYS A 54 -14.89 19.51 15.34
C LYS A 54 -14.42 20.95 15.47
N LYS A 55 -13.28 21.29 14.87
CA LYS A 55 -12.69 22.63 14.88
C LYS A 55 -13.09 23.48 13.66
N GLY A 56 -13.90 22.92 12.75
CA GLY A 56 -14.20 23.55 11.46
C GLY A 56 -13.01 23.62 10.50
N GLU A 57 -11.94 22.87 10.75
CA GLU A 57 -10.69 22.91 9.98
C GLU A 57 -10.77 22.01 8.73
N VAL A 58 -11.63 22.38 7.76
CA VAL A 58 -11.92 21.58 6.55
C VAL A 58 -10.65 21.11 5.82
N THR A 59 -9.66 22.00 5.62
CA THR A 59 -8.41 21.63 4.93
C THR A 59 -7.64 20.53 5.67
N LYS A 60 -7.60 20.58 7.01
CA LYS A 60 -6.95 19.54 7.82
C LYS A 60 -7.76 18.26 7.84
N ALA A 61 -9.09 18.36 7.87
CA ALA A 61 -9.97 17.19 7.78
C ALA A 61 -9.78 16.46 6.44
N ARG A 62 -9.69 17.20 5.33
CA ARG A 62 -9.40 16.65 4.00
C ARG A 62 -8.05 15.95 3.98
N ALA A 63 -6.98 16.59 4.46
CA ALA A 63 -5.65 15.97 4.52
C ALA A 63 -5.64 14.69 5.37
N ALA A 64 -6.26 14.70 6.55
CA ALA A 64 -6.36 13.52 7.41
C ALA A 64 -7.20 12.39 6.77
N PHE A 65 -8.22 12.75 5.98
CA PHE A 65 -9.05 11.77 5.29
C PHE A 65 -8.36 11.20 4.03
N GLU A 66 -7.52 11.98 3.36
CA GLU A 66 -6.61 11.45 2.32
C GLU A 66 -5.60 10.46 2.93
N ASP A 67 -5.08 10.73 4.13
CA ASP A 67 -4.23 9.77 4.86
C ASP A 67 -5.01 8.49 5.22
N TYR A 68 -6.31 8.61 5.54
CA TYR A 68 -7.19 7.46 5.73
C TYR A 68 -7.32 6.62 4.46
N ASP A 69 -7.72 7.22 3.32
CA ASP A 69 -7.90 6.50 2.05
C ASP A 69 -6.62 5.76 1.61
N SER A 70 -5.48 6.45 1.70
CA SER A 70 -4.17 5.87 1.36
C SER A 70 -3.83 4.65 2.23
N ALA A 71 -4.06 4.74 3.54
CA ALA A 71 -3.78 3.65 4.48
C ALA A 71 -4.82 2.51 4.37
N TRP A 72 -6.09 2.84 4.15
CA TRP A 72 -7.21 1.91 3.96
C TRP A 72 -7.00 1.00 2.75
N ASN A 73 -6.52 1.54 1.61
CA ASN A 73 -6.25 0.76 0.40
C ASN A 73 -5.32 -0.45 0.65
N GLY A 74 -4.40 -0.29 1.60
CA GLY A 74 -3.47 -1.33 2.03
C GLY A 74 -4.14 -2.52 2.70
N ILE A 75 -5.13 -2.25 3.57
CA ILE A 75 -5.65 -3.23 4.53
C ILE A 75 -7.10 -3.65 4.29
N GLU A 76 -7.82 -2.98 3.38
CA GLU A 76 -9.23 -3.26 3.07
C GLU A 76 -9.47 -4.72 2.67
N VAL A 77 -8.45 -5.40 2.14
CA VAL A 77 -8.50 -6.79 1.70
C VAL A 77 -8.93 -7.75 2.80
N TYR A 78 -8.54 -7.48 4.06
CA TYR A 78 -8.91 -8.31 5.20
C TYR A 78 -10.40 -8.24 5.50
N ILE A 79 -10.95 -7.02 5.50
CA ILE A 79 -12.36 -6.79 5.79
C ILE A 79 -13.22 -7.29 4.63
N ASN A 80 -12.86 -6.96 3.38
CA ASN A 80 -13.57 -7.43 2.18
C ASN A 80 -13.65 -8.96 2.10
N THR A 81 -12.57 -9.66 2.49
CA THR A 81 -12.55 -11.13 2.49
C THR A 81 -13.46 -11.74 3.55
N ARG A 82 -13.54 -11.12 4.73
CA ARG A 82 -14.28 -11.67 5.87
C ARG A 82 -15.75 -11.29 5.85
N ASP A 83 -16.05 -10.06 5.47
CA ASP A 83 -17.39 -9.49 5.49
C ASP A 83 -17.53 -8.42 4.41
N LYS A 84 -18.10 -8.82 3.28
CA LYS A 84 -18.37 -7.94 2.14
C LYS A 84 -19.32 -6.80 2.50
N ASN A 85 -20.29 -7.04 3.39
CA ASN A 85 -21.25 -6.01 3.78
C ASN A 85 -20.58 -4.95 4.68
N MET A 86 -19.71 -5.35 5.60
CA MET A 86 -18.90 -4.40 6.39
C MET A 86 -17.98 -3.58 5.48
N TYR A 87 -17.34 -4.22 4.49
CA TYR A 87 -16.55 -3.52 3.47
C TYR A 87 -17.38 -2.50 2.71
N ASP A 88 -18.56 -2.87 2.20
CA ASP A 88 -19.43 -1.98 1.43
C ASP A 88 -19.92 -0.79 2.26
N GLN A 89 -20.23 -1.02 3.54
CA GLN A 89 -20.58 0.07 4.45
C GLN A 89 -19.41 1.05 4.66
N LEU A 90 -18.18 0.55 4.83
CA LEU A 90 -17.02 1.41 5.06
C LEU A 90 -16.61 2.16 3.77
N GLU A 91 -16.35 1.44 2.68
CA GLU A 91 -15.82 1.97 1.42
C GLU A 91 -16.90 2.71 0.62
N HIS A 92 -17.97 2.02 0.25
CA HIS A 92 -18.91 2.51 -0.75
C HIS A 92 -20.00 3.41 -0.17
N HIS A 93 -20.25 3.33 1.14
CA HIS A 93 -21.20 4.19 1.82
C HIS A 93 -20.50 5.33 2.56
N TRP A 94 -19.83 5.05 3.68
CA TRP A 94 -19.32 6.10 4.55
C TRP A 94 -18.13 6.85 3.96
N GLN A 95 -17.14 6.14 3.43
CA GLN A 95 -15.95 6.79 2.84
C GLN A 95 -16.34 7.69 1.67
N ALA A 96 -17.08 7.14 0.69
CA ALA A 96 -17.54 7.90 -0.47
C ALA A 96 -18.33 9.16 -0.09
N LYS A 97 -19.25 9.06 0.89
CA LYS A 97 -20.05 10.18 1.38
C LYS A 97 -19.19 11.28 2.01
N ILE A 98 -18.23 10.91 2.86
CA ILE A 98 -17.34 11.85 3.54
C ILE A 98 -16.39 12.50 2.54
N GLU A 99 -15.82 11.74 1.61
CA GLU A 99 -14.92 12.24 0.58
C GLU A 99 -15.61 13.28 -0.32
N GLU A 100 -16.81 12.97 -0.79
CA GLU A 100 -17.61 13.89 -1.62
C GLU A 100 -17.99 15.16 -0.84
N GLY A 101 -18.49 15.01 0.40
CA GLY A 101 -18.83 16.16 1.22
C GLY A 101 -17.63 17.05 1.56
N LEU A 102 -16.44 16.46 1.78
CA LEU A 102 -15.19 17.20 1.98
C LEU A 102 -14.72 17.93 0.72
N LYS A 103 -15.07 17.45 -0.49
CA LYS A 103 -14.73 18.08 -1.79
C LYS A 103 -15.63 19.26 -2.14
N SER A 104 -16.85 19.33 -1.58
CA SER A 104 -17.79 20.43 -1.79
C SER A 104 -17.16 21.81 -1.60
N SER A 105 -17.62 22.80 -2.37
CA SER A 105 -17.23 24.21 -2.20
C SER A 105 -17.72 24.81 -0.89
N ARG A 106 -18.75 24.22 -0.28
CA ARG A 106 -19.30 24.58 1.03
C ARG A 106 -19.57 23.32 1.86
N PRO A 107 -18.54 22.66 2.41
CA PRO A 107 -18.72 21.44 3.19
C PRO A 107 -19.60 21.68 4.43
N ASP A 108 -20.61 20.84 4.61
CA ASP A 108 -21.38 20.79 5.85
C ASP A 108 -20.56 20.03 6.91
N THR A 109 -19.80 20.77 7.70
CA THR A 109 -18.89 20.19 8.71
C THR A 109 -19.63 19.46 9.81
N ALA A 110 -20.88 19.82 10.12
CA ALA A 110 -21.68 19.16 11.13
C ALA A 110 -22.17 17.79 10.64
N ALA A 111 -22.68 17.73 9.41
CA ALA A 111 -23.06 16.46 8.79
C ALA A 111 -21.85 15.53 8.61
N LEU A 112 -20.74 16.06 8.09
CA LEU A 112 -19.49 15.32 7.91
C LEU A 112 -18.93 14.79 9.24
N LEU A 113 -19.05 15.56 10.32
CA LEU A 113 -18.62 15.11 11.65
C LEU A 113 -19.45 13.89 12.10
N SER A 114 -20.78 13.94 11.94
CA SER A 114 -21.68 12.83 12.27
C SER A 114 -21.36 11.58 11.42
N ASP A 115 -21.12 11.76 10.13
CA ASP A 115 -20.76 10.66 9.22
C ASP A 115 -19.41 10.04 9.60
N ALA A 116 -18.39 10.86 9.87
CA ALA A 116 -17.06 10.37 10.28
C ALA A 116 -17.10 9.65 11.63
N GLN A 117 -17.92 10.11 12.58
CA GLN A 117 -18.12 9.42 13.86
C GLN A 117 -18.80 8.06 13.67
N THR A 118 -19.81 8.00 12.79
CA THR A 118 -20.50 6.74 12.46
C THR A 118 -19.55 5.76 11.78
N MET A 119 -18.75 6.26 10.83
CA MET A 119 -17.72 5.47 10.17
C MET A 119 -16.69 4.93 11.15
N LEU A 120 -16.19 5.75 12.09
CA LEU A 120 -15.25 5.30 13.12
C LEU A 120 -15.85 4.18 14.00
N ALA A 121 -17.12 4.29 14.37
CA ALA A 121 -17.79 3.23 15.12
C ALA A 121 -17.87 1.91 14.33
N LYS A 122 -18.21 1.98 13.04
CA LYS A 122 -18.18 0.81 12.13
C LYS A 122 -16.77 0.26 11.93
N TYR A 123 -15.77 1.13 11.90
CA TYR A 123 -14.38 0.73 11.82
C TYR A 123 -13.94 -0.03 13.08
N ASP A 124 -14.40 0.39 14.25
CA ASP A 124 -14.16 -0.29 15.53
C ASP A 124 -14.85 -1.67 15.58
N GLU A 125 -16.07 -1.78 15.03
CA GLU A 125 -16.73 -3.08 14.81
C GLU A 125 -15.89 -4.00 13.90
N ALA A 126 -15.35 -3.47 12.80
CA ALA A 126 -14.50 -4.21 11.87
C ALA A 126 -13.19 -4.70 12.54
N ILE A 127 -12.53 -3.85 13.34
CA ILE A 127 -11.35 -4.25 14.13
C ILE A 127 -11.71 -5.41 15.07
N ALA A 128 -12.83 -5.33 15.79
CA ALA A 128 -13.25 -6.38 16.72
C ALA A 128 -13.58 -7.69 16.00
N MET A 129 -14.26 -7.62 14.85
CA MET A 129 -14.57 -8.77 14.01
C MET A 129 -13.29 -9.47 13.54
N VAL A 130 -12.35 -8.70 12.99
CA VAL A 130 -11.07 -9.25 12.50
C VAL A 130 -10.22 -9.83 13.62
N ALA A 131 -10.19 -9.18 14.80
CA ALA A 131 -9.44 -9.66 15.96
C ALA A 131 -9.93 -11.02 16.48
N LYS A 132 -11.25 -11.24 16.48
CA LYS A 132 -11.88 -12.49 16.96
C LYS A 132 -11.83 -13.63 15.94
N ALA A 133 -11.73 -13.32 14.65
CA ALA A 133 -11.75 -14.33 13.61
C ALA A 133 -10.46 -15.17 13.57
N PRO A 134 -10.52 -16.42 13.08
CA PRO A 134 -9.32 -17.20 12.78
C PRO A 134 -8.41 -16.46 11.79
N PRO A 135 -7.07 -16.60 11.88
CA PRO A 135 -6.16 -15.99 10.92
C PRO A 135 -6.50 -16.41 9.48
N LEU A 136 -6.44 -15.48 8.52
CA LEU A 136 -6.43 -15.84 7.11
C LEU A 136 -5.13 -16.56 6.75
N ASN A 137 -5.07 -17.15 5.56
CA ASN A 137 -3.81 -17.69 5.06
C ASN A 137 -2.76 -16.55 4.93
N PRO A 138 -1.46 -16.83 5.14
CA PRO A 138 -0.43 -15.78 5.20
C PRO A 138 -0.27 -14.94 3.93
N LEU A 139 -0.76 -15.39 2.77
CA LEU A 139 -0.66 -14.61 1.53
C LEU A 139 -1.49 -13.33 1.58
N TYR A 140 -2.53 -13.26 2.43
CA TYR A 140 -3.24 -12.01 2.68
C TYR A 140 -2.35 -10.94 3.31
N ASP A 141 -1.39 -11.34 4.16
CA ASP A 141 -0.40 -10.42 4.72
C ASP A 141 0.53 -9.90 3.62
N ASP A 142 0.92 -10.74 2.66
CA ASP A 142 1.73 -10.34 1.51
C ASP A 142 0.97 -9.37 0.59
N VAL A 143 -0.31 -9.63 0.32
CA VAL A 143 -1.18 -8.72 -0.45
C VAL A 143 -1.22 -7.35 0.24
N ALA A 144 -1.46 -7.33 1.55
CA ALA A 144 -1.55 -6.08 2.29
C ALA A 144 -0.22 -5.31 2.29
N ARG A 145 0.92 -5.98 2.49
CA ARG A 145 2.25 -5.36 2.42
C ARG A 145 2.50 -4.71 1.05
N LEU A 146 2.23 -5.42 -0.03
CA LEU A 146 2.39 -4.90 -1.39
C LEU A 146 1.47 -3.68 -1.63
N ARG A 147 0.20 -3.75 -1.20
CA ARG A 147 -0.74 -2.63 -1.35
C ARG A 147 -0.33 -1.40 -0.53
N ILE A 148 0.15 -1.58 0.70
CA ILE A 148 0.64 -0.49 1.57
C ILE A 148 1.81 0.26 0.92
N VAL A 149 2.76 -0.45 0.31
CA VAL A 149 3.87 0.18 -0.41
C VAL A 149 3.34 0.91 -1.64
N ARG A 150 2.55 0.24 -2.47
CA ARG A 150 1.94 0.76 -3.70
C ARG A 150 1.10 2.02 -3.49
N ALA A 151 0.42 2.16 -2.34
CA ALA A 151 -0.44 3.30 -2.05
C ALA A 151 0.27 4.64 -2.27
N ASN A 152 1.55 4.74 -1.92
CA ASN A 152 2.33 5.95 -2.13
C ASN A 152 2.57 6.24 -3.63
N LEU A 153 2.76 5.21 -4.47
CA LEU A 153 2.92 5.40 -5.91
C LEU A 153 1.59 5.80 -6.59
N ARG A 154 0.44 5.32 -6.09
CA ARG A 154 -0.90 5.70 -6.58
C ARG A 154 -1.17 7.20 -6.45
N GLU A 155 -0.61 7.84 -5.43
CA GLU A 155 -0.78 9.28 -5.19
C GLU A 155 0.01 10.17 -6.16
N VAL A 156 1.00 9.64 -6.87
CA VAL A 156 1.90 10.46 -7.70
C VAL A 156 1.18 11.05 -8.90
N SER A 157 0.49 10.24 -9.71
CA SER A 157 -0.20 10.71 -10.92
C SER A 157 -1.32 11.72 -10.65
N PRO A 158 -2.22 11.51 -9.67
CA PRO A 158 -3.23 12.52 -9.30
C PRO A 158 -2.59 13.82 -8.81
N ALA A 159 -1.54 13.74 -7.98
CA ALA A 159 -0.84 14.94 -7.49
C ALA A 159 -0.18 15.73 -8.63
N LEU A 160 0.45 15.04 -9.59
CA LEU A 160 1.01 15.65 -10.80
C LEU A 160 -0.05 16.39 -11.62
N LYS A 161 -1.18 15.72 -11.90
CA LYS A 161 -2.31 16.30 -12.66
C LYS A 161 -2.96 17.49 -11.96
N ALA A 162 -2.94 17.52 -10.63
CA ALA A 162 -3.42 18.64 -9.82
C ALA A 162 -2.38 19.78 -9.68
N GLY A 163 -1.21 19.69 -10.32
CA GLY A 163 -0.14 20.67 -10.19
C GLY A 163 0.59 20.62 -8.83
N ASN A 164 0.31 19.62 -7.99
CA ASN A 164 0.88 19.49 -6.64
C ASN A 164 2.20 18.71 -6.66
N MET A 165 3.23 19.34 -7.22
CA MET A 165 4.57 18.73 -7.37
C MET A 165 5.18 18.31 -6.03
N ALA A 166 4.93 19.08 -4.96
CA ALA A 166 5.41 18.76 -3.63
C ALA A 166 4.81 17.44 -3.11
N LYS A 167 3.49 17.23 -3.26
CA LYS A 167 2.85 15.95 -2.91
C LYS A 167 3.38 14.82 -3.77
N ALA A 168 3.45 15.00 -5.09
CA ALA A 168 3.96 13.97 -6.01
C ALA A 168 5.37 13.47 -5.63
N ARG A 169 6.31 14.41 -5.37
CA ARG A 169 7.68 14.07 -4.95
C ARG A 169 7.73 13.37 -3.59
N ARG A 170 6.98 13.85 -2.59
CA ARG A 170 6.91 13.20 -1.27
C ARG A 170 6.34 11.78 -1.38
N SER A 171 5.28 11.60 -2.15
CA SER A 171 4.64 10.30 -2.35
C SER A 171 5.57 9.33 -3.07
N PHE A 172 6.29 9.77 -4.11
CA PHE A 172 7.30 8.94 -4.77
C PHE A 172 8.47 8.59 -3.84
N ALA A 173 9.00 9.54 -3.07
CA ALA A 173 10.05 9.27 -2.10
C ALA A 173 9.61 8.27 -1.01
N ALA A 174 8.36 8.37 -0.56
CA ALA A 174 7.78 7.41 0.39
C ALA A 174 7.62 6.00 -0.21
N PHE A 175 7.30 5.91 -1.52
CA PHE A 175 7.33 4.65 -2.25
C PHE A 175 8.74 4.07 -2.31
N GLU A 176 9.73 4.83 -2.78
CA GLU A 176 11.14 4.39 -2.87
C GLU A 176 11.66 3.90 -1.51
N ALA A 177 11.37 4.63 -0.42
CA ALA A 177 11.82 4.27 0.92
C ALA A 177 11.19 2.97 1.44
N LYS A 178 9.97 2.63 1.02
CA LYS A 178 9.24 1.45 1.49
C LYS A 178 9.40 0.24 0.58
N LEU A 179 9.78 0.42 -0.69
CA LEU A 179 9.95 -0.67 -1.66
C LEU A 179 10.86 -1.81 -1.16
N PRO A 180 12.04 -1.55 -0.55
CA PRO A 180 12.91 -2.61 -0.05
C PRO A 180 12.23 -3.59 0.91
N SER A 181 11.19 -3.16 1.63
CA SER A 181 10.44 -4.02 2.56
C SER A 181 9.63 -5.13 1.86
N VAL A 182 9.43 -5.04 0.54
CA VAL A 182 8.67 -6.00 -0.27
C VAL A 182 9.46 -6.53 -1.47
N ASP A 183 10.73 -6.16 -1.65
CA ASP A 183 11.61 -6.65 -2.72
C ASP A 183 11.61 -8.18 -2.83
N GLY A 184 11.75 -8.86 -1.70
CA GLY A 184 11.75 -10.33 -1.65
C GLY A 184 10.43 -10.92 -2.15
N LEU A 185 9.29 -10.28 -1.84
CA LEU A 185 7.97 -10.73 -2.30
C LEU A 185 7.84 -10.55 -3.81
N ILE A 186 8.29 -9.42 -4.37
CA ILE A 186 8.23 -9.15 -5.81
C ILE A 186 9.14 -10.13 -6.57
N LYS A 187 10.40 -10.28 -6.15
CA LYS A 187 11.37 -11.21 -6.76
C LYS A 187 10.88 -12.65 -6.75
N ALA A 188 10.28 -13.09 -5.64
CA ALA A 188 9.74 -14.44 -5.50
C ALA A 188 8.59 -14.73 -6.47
N ARG A 189 7.86 -13.71 -6.95
CA ARG A 189 6.80 -13.85 -7.96
C ARG A 189 7.34 -13.73 -9.37
N SER A 190 8.14 -12.70 -9.63
CA SER A 190 8.69 -12.46 -10.96
C SER A 190 9.94 -11.59 -10.88
N GLN A 191 11.11 -12.21 -11.08
CA GLN A 191 12.39 -11.50 -11.20
C GLN A 191 12.36 -10.48 -12.33
N GLU A 192 11.78 -10.83 -13.49
CA GLU A 192 11.62 -9.91 -14.63
C GLU A 192 10.78 -8.68 -14.26
N THR A 193 9.70 -8.85 -13.49
CA THR A 193 8.87 -7.74 -13.05
C THR A 193 9.64 -6.84 -12.07
N TYR A 194 10.41 -7.42 -11.15
CA TYR A 194 11.29 -6.67 -10.26
C TYR A 194 12.31 -5.85 -11.06
N ASP A 195 13.01 -6.46 -12.01
CA ASP A 195 14.03 -5.79 -12.83
C ASP A 195 13.44 -4.62 -13.64
N ASN A 196 12.22 -4.78 -14.16
CA ASN A 196 11.50 -3.73 -14.86
C ASN A 196 11.10 -2.56 -13.93
N ILE A 197 10.69 -2.85 -12.69
CA ILE A 197 10.43 -1.82 -11.68
C ILE A 197 11.73 -1.07 -11.37
N GLU A 198 12.80 -1.78 -11.01
CA GLU A 198 14.11 -1.19 -10.68
C GLU A 198 14.67 -0.33 -11.81
N LYS A 199 14.48 -0.74 -13.06
CA LYS A 199 14.88 0.06 -14.23
C LYS A 199 14.02 1.32 -14.40
N GLY A 200 12.72 1.23 -14.10
CA GLY A 200 11.77 2.33 -14.24
C GLY A 200 11.95 3.42 -13.17
N LEU A 201 12.39 3.07 -11.95
CA LEU A 201 12.48 4.04 -10.85
C LEU A 201 13.49 5.18 -11.08
N PRO A 202 14.72 4.94 -11.57
CA PRO A 202 15.64 6.02 -11.93
C PRO A 202 15.09 6.94 -13.02
N GLN A 203 14.38 6.37 -14.01
CA GLN A 203 13.76 7.15 -15.08
C GLN A 203 12.65 8.05 -14.53
N LEU A 204 11.76 7.48 -13.72
CA LEU A 204 10.69 8.23 -13.05
C LEU A 204 11.28 9.33 -12.16
N LYS A 205 12.29 9.03 -11.35
CA LYS A 205 12.99 10.00 -10.51
C LYS A 205 13.58 11.15 -11.35
N SER A 206 14.25 10.83 -12.44
CA SER A 206 14.82 11.83 -13.35
C SER A 206 13.75 12.74 -13.98
N ALA A 207 12.57 12.21 -14.28
CA ALA A 207 11.47 12.99 -14.83
C ALA A 207 10.75 13.84 -13.76
N LEU A 208 10.69 13.37 -12.51
CA LEU A 208 9.90 13.99 -11.45
C LEU A 208 10.65 15.06 -10.63
N MET A 209 11.98 14.94 -10.50
CA MET A 209 12.79 15.80 -9.63
C MET A 209 13.15 17.20 -10.17
N PRO A 210 13.23 17.48 -11.50
CA PRO A 210 13.47 18.83 -12.00
C PRO A 210 12.45 19.84 -11.46
N ASP A 211 12.84 21.12 -11.31
CA ASP A 211 11.97 22.17 -10.77
C ASP A 211 10.64 22.29 -11.53
N LYS A 212 10.71 22.14 -12.86
CA LYS A 212 9.57 22.08 -13.78
C LYS A 212 9.62 20.73 -14.51
N PRO A 213 9.06 19.65 -13.94
CA PRO A 213 9.06 18.34 -14.57
C PRO A 213 8.12 18.34 -15.79
N ASP A 214 8.43 17.52 -16.80
CA ASP A 214 7.47 17.16 -17.83
C ASP A 214 6.41 16.25 -17.20
N VAL A 215 5.21 16.80 -16.98
CA VAL A 215 4.12 16.12 -16.27
C VAL A 215 3.64 14.90 -17.02
N ASP A 216 3.52 14.97 -18.34
CA ASP A 216 3.00 13.87 -19.15
C ASP A 216 4.02 12.73 -19.19
N GLN A 217 5.31 13.05 -19.36
CA GLN A 217 6.39 12.07 -19.26
C GLN A 217 6.42 11.40 -17.88
N ALA A 218 6.36 12.18 -16.79
CA ALA A 218 6.37 11.64 -15.44
C ALA A 218 5.17 10.73 -15.19
N VAL A 219 3.95 11.13 -15.59
CA VAL A 219 2.74 10.30 -15.46
C VAL A 219 2.87 9.00 -16.26
N GLY A 220 3.42 9.05 -17.49
CA GLY A 220 3.67 7.86 -18.29
C GLY A 220 4.61 6.86 -17.59
N LEU A 221 5.68 7.36 -16.97
CA LEU A 221 6.62 6.54 -16.21
C LEU A 221 6.03 5.97 -14.92
N VAL A 222 5.23 6.75 -14.18
CA VAL A 222 4.47 6.26 -13.01
C VAL A 222 3.57 5.10 -13.41
N ASN A 223 2.80 5.25 -14.51
CA ASN A 223 1.90 4.22 -14.98
C ASN A 223 2.65 2.95 -15.37
N GLY A 224 3.78 3.06 -16.08
CA GLY A 224 4.61 1.90 -16.42
C GLY A 224 5.11 1.12 -15.21
N VAL A 225 5.61 1.81 -14.17
CA VAL A 225 6.02 1.17 -12.91
C VAL A 225 4.83 0.56 -12.18
N MET A 226 3.71 1.29 -12.12
CA MET A 226 2.47 0.85 -11.46
C MET A 226 1.89 -0.41 -12.11
N ASP A 227 1.91 -0.51 -13.44
CA ASP A 227 1.40 -1.66 -14.18
C ASP A 227 2.19 -2.92 -13.83
N LYS A 228 3.53 -2.82 -13.85
CA LYS A 228 4.42 -3.93 -13.43
C LYS A 228 4.18 -4.32 -11.98
N TYR A 229 4.08 -3.35 -11.08
CA TYR A 229 3.78 -3.62 -9.67
C TYR A 229 2.42 -4.33 -9.49
N ASN A 230 1.40 -3.90 -10.24
CA ASN A 230 0.05 -4.45 -10.16
C ASN A 230 -0.05 -5.88 -10.70
N MET A 231 0.83 -6.31 -11.61
CA MET A 231 0.91 -7.72 -12.03
C MET A 231 1.18 -8.62 -10.82
N VAL A 232 2.19 -8.27 -10.00
CA VAL A 232 2.56 -9.00 -8.79
C VAL A 232 1.43 -8.96 -7.76
N VAL A 233 0.86 -7.79 -7.49
CA VAL A 233 -0.28 -7.67 -6.54
C VAL A 233 -1.44 -8.56 -6.96
N THR A 234 -1.76 -8.60 -8.25
CA THR A 234 -2.86 -9.40 -8.79
C THR A 234 -2.60 -10.89 -8.63
N GLU A 235 -1.38 -11.34 -8.95
CA GLU A 235 -0.98 -12.74 -8.78
C GLU A 235 -1.07 -13.18 -7.31
N VAL A 236 -0.46 -12.43 -6.38
CA VAL A 236 -0.52 -12.77 -4.96
C VAL A 236 -1.95 -12.74 -4.43
N THR A 237 -2.79 -11.79 -4.89
CA THR A 237 -4.21 -11.73 -4.52
C THR A 237 -4.98 -12.97 -5.01
N LYS A 238 -4.70 -13.42 -6.23
CA LYS A 238 -5.31 -14.63 -6.79
C LYS A 238 -4.90 -15.86 -5.97
N ASP A 239 -3.62 -16.01 -5.67
CA ASP A 239 -3.11 -17.12 -4.86
C ASP A 239 -3.74 -17.12 -3.46
N ALA A 240 -3.81 -15.95 -2.81
CA ALA A 240 -4.40 -15.79 -1.48
C ALA A 240 -5.87 -16.23 -1.45
N ARG A 241 -6.66 -15.94 -2.50
CA ARG A 241 -8.08 -16.32 -2.59
C ARG A 241 -8.31 -17.79 -2.95
N SER A 242 -7.31 -18.45 -3.53
CA SER A 242 -7.41 -19.84 -3.97
C SER A 242 -7.11 -20.87 -2.88
N ARG A 243 -6.74 -20.41 -1.67
CA ARG A 243 -6.36 -21.23 -0.51
C ARG A 243 -7.37 -21.09 0.62
#